data_AF-A0A8J7KQT0-F1
#
_entry.id   AF-A0A8J7KQT0-F1
#
_cell.length_a   1.000
_cell.length_b   1.000
_cell.length_c   1.000
_cell.angle_alpha   90.00
_cell.angle_beta   90.00
_cell.angle_gamma   90.00
#
_symmetry.space_group_name_H-M   'P 1'
#
loop_
_entity.id
_entity.type
_entity.pdbx_description
1 polymer ?
#
loop_
_entity_poly.entity_id
_entity_poly.type
_entity_poly.pdbx_seq_one_letter_code
_entity_poly.pdbx_strand_id
1 'polypeptide(L)'
;MRNFGPNWFASVMGTGIVATSAATLPYAAPALRPFAVGVWLLAALTLAAVTAAFLTTRRPRPDHGATTTGRNEARFDRAIPIPGRSGTSRGRADRAPGGAGHRRTPGAEADHATAQFYGAPPMALLTVGAGALLLGRDLLGTDLALTVDAVLWTLGTLLGLVSAVAVPYRMMSRPGQSPEPASPTWLLPVVAPMVSASTGALLVPHLPAGQPRLDLLLACYALFGVSLLATLVILPQVWARLVRQPLAVAAVPTLWIVLGPLGQSVTAVNLLGDAARTAVDGPTAGALQMFGLVYGVPVLGFALLWIAVAGLLTARAARGGLPFTMTWWSFTFPVGTCVTAATGLAHRTGSQAFAVLAVALFAVLVTAWATVATRTVHSLVTGGPVAAPHPAATSATTGRPSVDGESAHPDADARLALARR
;
A
#
# COMPACT_ATOMS: atom_id res chain seq x y z
N MET A 1 16.05 -1.85 19.40
CA MET A 1 16.30 -0.89 18.31
C MET A 1 15.09 -0.89 17.38
N ARG A 2 14.56 0.27 16.99
CA ARG A 2 13.38 0.37 16.11
C ARG A 2 13.76 -0.01 14.67
N ASN A 3 13.06 -0.96 14.06
CA ASN A 3 13.28 -1.31 12.64
C ASN A 3 12.56 -0.28 11.75
N PHE A 4 13.33 0.59 11.09
CA PHE A 4 12.83 1.49 10.05
C PHE A 4 12.66 0.71 8.74
N GLY A 5 11.45 0.17 8.55
CA GLY A 5 11.05 -0.54 7.33
C GLY A 5 10.47 0.38 6.24
N PRO A 6 10.13 -0.19 5.06
CA PRO A 6 9.56 0.57 3.94
C PRO A 6 8.20 1.22 4.25
N ASN A 7 7.48 0.72 5.26
CA ASN A 7 6.22 1.29 5.75
C ASN A 7 6.35 2.74 6.25
N TRP A 8 7.54 3.18 6.69
CA TRP A 8 7.76 4.56 7.12
C TRP A 8 7.61 5.58 5.99
N PHE A 9 7.88 5.18 4.74
CA PHE A 9 7.68 6.06 3.58
C PHE A 9 6.20 6.41 3.35
N ALA A 10 5.25 5.69 3.96
CA ALA A 10 3.85 6.09 3.96
C ALA A 10 3.63 7.45 4.64
N SER A 11 4.46 7.81 5.63
CA SER A 11 4.40 9.14 6.27
C SER A 11 4.82 10.27 5.35
N VAL A 12 5.84 10.03 4.54
CA VAL A 12 6.34 10.98 3.53
C VAL A 12 5.31 11.16 2.43
N MET A 13 4.85 10.05 1.85
CA MET A 13 3.85 10.02 0.80
C MET A 13 2.54 10.68 1.26
N GLY A 14 2.07 10.34 2.47
CA GLY A 14 0.88 10.91 3.09
C GLY A 14 0.97 12.41 3.34
N THR A 15 2.13 12.89 3.79
CA THR A 15 2.36 14.32 4.01
C THR A 15 2.50 15.08 2.69
N GLY A 16 3.18 14.49 1.71
CA GLY A 16 3.32 15.07 0.38
C GLY A 16 1.97 15.29 -0.32
N ILE A 17 1.05 14.32 -0.24
CA ILE A 17 -0.25 14.46 -0.90
C ILE A 17 -1.09 15.59 -0.29
N VAL A 18 -0.95 15.86 1.02
CA VAL A 18 -1.65 16.98 1.67
C VAL A 18 -1.20 18.29 1.05
N ALA A 19 0.10 18.44 0.81
CA ALA A 19 0.66 19.62 0.17
C ALA A 19 0.18 19.76 -1.29
N THR A 20 0.28 18.70 -2.09
CA THR A 20 -0.13 18.76 -3.51
C THR A 20 -1.63 18.94 -3.65
N SER A 21 -2.46 18.28 -2.82
CA SER A 21 -3.91 18.49 -2.80
C SER A 21 -4.23 19.96 -2.48
N ALA A 22 -3.61 20.53 -1.44
CA ALA A 22 -3.79 21.93 -1.07
C ALA A 22 -3.41 22.90 -2.20
N ALA A 23 -2.35 22.59 -2.95
CA ALA A 23 -1.88 23.39 -4.08
C ALA A 23 -2.87 23.42 -5.26
N THR A 24 -3.64 22.35 -5.43
CA THR A 24 -4.51 22.16 -6.61
C THR A 24 -5.97 22.57 -6.38
N LEU A 25 -6.40 22.76 -5.13
CA LEU A 25 -7.80 23.02 -4.78
C LEU A 25 -8.43 24.12 -5.65
N PRO A 26 -9.71 23.96 -6.04
CA PRO A 26 -10.39 24.90 -6.93
C PRO A 26 -10.71 26.26 -6.30
N TYR A 27 -10.44 26.44 -4.99
CA TYR A 27 -10.62 27.71 -4.29
C TYR A 27 -9.27 28.24 -3.79
N ALA A 28 -8.98 29.49 -4.12
CA ALA A 28 -7.80 30.18 -3.62
C ALA A 28 -8.14 30.87 -2.29
N ALA A 29 -7.63 30.31 -1.18
CA ALA A 29 -7.58 31.03 0.09
C ALA A 29 -6.13 31.50 0.34
N PRO A 30 -5.90 32.74 0.81
CA PRO A 30 -4.55 33.28 1.01
C PRO A 30 -3.65 32.40 1.88
N ALA A 31 -4.23 31.68 2.85
CA ALA A 31 -3.52 30.79 3.76
C ALA A 31 -3.18 29.41 3.17
N LEU A 32 -3.82 28.97 2.07
CA LEU A 32 -3.61 27.63 1.52
C LEU A 32 -2.22 27.44 0.92
N ARG A 33 -1.70 28.45 0.21
CA ARG A 33 -0.36 28.37 -0.40
C ARG A 33 0.76 28.25 0.65
N PRO A 34 0.87 29.14 1.66
CA PRO A 34 1.90 28.99 2.69
C PRO A 34 1.74 27.69 3.50
N PHE A 35 0.50 27.26 3.77
CA PHE A 35 0.24 25.95 4.37
C PHE A 35 0.80 24.80 3.51
N ALA A 36 0.47 24.78 2.22
CA ALA A 36 0.91 23.76 1.28
C ALA A 36 2.45 23.71 1.19
N VAL A 37 3.10 24.87 1.08
CA VAL A 37 4.57 24.99 1.09
C VAL A 37 5.17 24.43 2.38
N GLY A 38 4.64 24.79 3.55
CA GLY A 38 5.12 24.28 4.83
C GLY A 38 4.98 22.76 4.96
N VAL A 39 3.84 22.20 4.52
CA VAL A 39 3.62 20.75 4.53
C VAL A 39 4.53 20.03 3.53
N TRP A 40 4.79 20.62 2.36
CA TRP A 40 5.74 20.05 1.38
C TRP A 40 7.17 20.04 1.92
N LEU A 41 7.64 21.12 2.57
CA LEU A 41 8.95 21.15 3.21
C LEU A 41 9.06 20.07 4.30
N LEU A 42 8.00 19.88 5.09
CA LEU A 42 7.93 18.78 6.07
C LEU A 42 8.03 17.41 5.40
N ALA A 43 7.35 17.20 4.26
CA ALA A 43 7.45 15.96 3.49
C ALA A 43 8.89 15.72 2.98
N ALA A 44 9.54 16.75 2.44
CA ALA A 44 10.93 16.66 1.96
C ALA A 44 11.92 16.36 3.10
N LEU A 45 11.77 17.01 4.25
CA LEU A 45 12.58 16.72 5.45
C LEU A 45 12.36 15.29 5.95
N THR A 46 11.09 14.84 6.00
CA THR A 46 10.75 13.48 6.41
C THR A 46 11.31 12.45 5.43
N LEU A 47 11.30 12.75 4.11
CA LEU A 47 11.90 11.89 3.09
C LEU A 47 13.39 11.70 3.34
N ALA A 48 14.13 12.78 3.58
CA ALA A 48 15.56 12.72 3.87
C ALA A 48 15.84 11.90 5.14
N ALA A 49 15.09 12.16 6.22
CA ALA A 49 15.26 11.47 7.49
C ALA A 49 14.95 9.96 7.41
N VAL A 50 13.81 9.60 6.80
CA VAL A 50 13.40 8.19 6.65
C VAL A 50 14.35 7.44 5.72
N THR A 51 14.82 8.08 4.64
CA THR A 51 15.80 7.48 3.71
C THR A 51 17.13 7.23 4.41
N ALA A 52 17.65 8.21 5.15
CA ALA A 52 18.89 8.04 5.93
C ALA A 52 18.76 6.91 6.96
N ALA A 53 17.66 6.87 7.71
CA ALA A 53 17.38 5.81 8.67
C ALA A 53 17.31 4.42 7.99
N PHE A 54 16.59 4.31 6.87
CA PHE A 54 16.45 3.07 6.11
C PHE A 54 17.78 2.55 5.53
N LEU A 55 18.65 3.45 5.06
CA LEU A 55 19.96 3.07 4.54
C LEU A 55 20.91 2.63 5.67
N THR A 56 20.85 3.28 6.84
CA THR A 56 21.70 2.93 7.99
C THR A 56 21.32 1.59 8.62
N THR A 57 20.03 1.23 8.66
CA THR A 57 19.57 -0.06 9.19
C THR A 57 19.91 -1.23 8.27
N ARG A 58 20.17 -0.99 6.99
CA ARG A 58 20.54 -2.01 6.00
C ARG A 58 22.05 -2.22 5.82
N ARG A 59 22.89 -1.37 6.41
CA ARG A 59 24.34 -1.61 6.36
C ARG A 59 24.64 -2.90 7.13
N PRO A 60 25.23 -3.93 6.50
CA PRO A 60 25.71 -5.09 7.23
C PRO A 60 26.68 -4.59 8.29
N ARG A 61 26.42 -4.91 9.56
CA ARG A 61 27.39 -4.64 10.62
C ARG A 61 28.65 -5.44 10.27
N PRO A 62 29.84 -4.82 10.23
CA PRO A 62 31.08 -5.59 10.14
C PRO A 62 31.15 -6.49 11.37
N ASP A 63 31.22 -7.81 11.17
CA ASP A 63 31.37 -8.80 12.23
C ASP A 63 32.60 -8.43 13.08
N HIS A 64 32.35 -7.81 14.23
CA HIS A 64 33.40 -7.59 15.22
C HIS A 64 33.54 -8.89 16.02
N GLY A 65 34.54 -9.68 15.63
CA GLY A 65 35.14 -10.70 16.48
C GLY A 65 34.51 -12.09 16.39
N ALA A 66 34.68 -12.77 15.26
CA ALA A 66 34.87 -14.22 15.31
C ALA A 66 36.25 -14.51 15.93
N THR A 67 36.34 -14.43 17.27
CA THR A 67 37.45 -15.02 18.00
C THR A 67 37.35 -16.53 17.90
N THR A 68 38.15 -17.09 17.00
CA THR A 68 38.85 -18.36 17.08
C THR A 68 38.50 -19.24 18.29
N THR A 69 37.60 -20.22 18.13
CA THR A 69 37.75 -21.53 18.80
C THR A 69 36.87 -22.58 18.11
N GLY A 70 37.43 -23.74 17.77
CA GLY A 70 36.63 -24.94 17.46
C GLY A 70 36.68 -25.45 16.03
N ARG A 71 37.89 -25.70 15.52
CA ARG A 71 38.13 -26.67 14.44
C ARG A 71 37.69 -28.06 14.94
N ASN A 72 36.75 -28.70 14.25
CA ASN A 72 36.62 -30.16 14.17
C ASN A 72 35.75 -30.50 12.96
N GLU A 73 36.41 -30.76 11.83
CA GLU A 73 36.70 -32.12 11.36
C GLU A 73 35.53 -32.71 10.59
N ALA A 74 35.66 -32.59 9.27
CA ALA A 74 34.93 -33.35 8.30
C ALA A 74 35.23 -34.84 8.49
N ARG A 75 34.18 -35.67 8.55
CA ARG A 75 34.28 -37.08 8.18
C ARG A 75 33.15 -37.43 7.22
N PHE A 76 33.54 -37.47 5.96
CA PHE A 76 32.94 -38.29 4.93
C PHE A 76 32.83 -39.73 5.42
N ASP A 77 31.65 -40.33 5.34
CA ASP A 77 31.55 -41.76 5.03
C ASP A 77 30.30 -42.01 4.19
N ARG A 78 30.55 -42.42 2.94
CA ARG A 78 29.57 -42.96 2.01
C ARG A 78 29.29 -44.41 2.40
N ALA A 79 28.02 -44.80 2.43
CA ALA A 79 27.64 -46.20 2.29
C ALA A 79 26.43 -46.32 1.34
N ILE A 80 26.67 -46.96 0.21
CA ILE A 80 25.71 -47.39 -0.81
C ILE A 80 25.09 -48.72 -0.34
N PRO A 81 23.77 -48.95 -0.43
CA PRO A 81 23.22 -50.30 -0.33
C PRO A 81 22.86 -50.86 -1.72
N ILE A 82 23.43 -52.03 -2.02
CA ILE A 82 23.10 -52.93 -3.14
C ILE A 82 21.79 -53.70 -2.80
N PRO A 83 20.91 -53.99 -3.77
CA PRO A 83 19.65 -54.68 -3.51
C PRO A 83 19.79 -56.22 -3.52
N GLY A 84 19.11 -56.87 -2.59
CA GLY A 84 18.69 -58.28 -2.73
C GLY A 84 19.06 -59.20 -1.57
N ARG A 85 18.09 -59.47 -0.68
CA ARG A 85 17.78 -60.82 -0.21
C ARG A 85 16.46 -60.88 0.56
N SER A 86 15.64 -61.83 0.14
CA SER A 86 14.37 -62.25 0.73
C SER A 86 14.59 -62.98 2.05
N GLY A 87 13.74 -62.67 3.04
CA GLY A 87 13.69 -63.37 4.32
C GLY A 87 12.43 -62.95 5.08
N THR A 88 11.57 -63.92 5.36
CA THR A 88 10.21 -63.76 5.89
C THR A 88 10.16 -63.65 7.42
N SER A 89 9.15 -62.89 7.87
CA SER A 89 8.29 -63.14 9.04
C SER A 89 8.34 -62.18 10.25
N ARG A 90 7.10 -61.88 10.69
CA ARG A 90 6.63 -61.41 12.00
C ARG A 90 6.67 -59.90 12.32
N GLY A 91 5.55 -59.27 11.97
CA GLY A 91 4.60 -58.70 12.95
C GLY A 91 5.10 -57.58 13.86
N ARG A 92 4.86 -56.33 13.46
CA ARG A 92 4.67 -55.24 14.42
C ARG A 92 3.75 -54.16 13.87
N ALA A 93 2.75 -53.86 14.68
CA ALA A 93 1.62 -52.95 14.52
C ALA A 93 1.92 -51.61 13.82
N ASP A 94 0.90 -51.17 13.08
CA ASP A 94 0.68 -49.84 12.56
C ASP A 94 1.14 -48.73 13.51
N ARG A 95 2.12 -47.95 13.05
CA ARG A 95 2.29 -46.56 13.47
C ARG A 95 2.03 -45.69 12.25
N ALA A 96 0.90 -45.01 12.27
CA ALA A 96 0.59 -43.91 11.38
C ALA A 96 1.76 -42.91 11.36
N PRO A 97 2.14 -42.35 10.19
CA PRO A 97 3.12 -41.28 10.14
C PRO A 97 2.53 -40.08 10.87
N GLY A 98 3.13 -39.72 12.00
CA GLY A 98 2.80 -38.52 12.74
C GLY A 98 2.84 -37.34 11.79
N GLY A 99 1.73 -36.62 11.70
CA GLY A 99 1.63 -35.38 10.94
C GLY A 99 2.77 -34.46 11.35
N ALA A 100 3.70 -34.25 10.43
CA ALA A 100 4.70 -33.19 10.54
C ALA A 100 3.93 -31.88 10.55
N GLY A 101 3.55 -31.43 11.75
CA GLY A 101 2.99 -30.12 11.98
C GLY A 101 3.96 -29.12 11.38
N HIS A 102 3.55 -28.52 10.27
CA HIS A 102 4.25 -27.44 9.61
C HIS A 102 4.32 -26.29 10.64
N ARG A 103 5.38 -26.26 11.45
CA ARG A 103 5.65 -25.16 12.37
C ARG A 103 5.86 -23.94 11.50
N ARG A 104 4.80 -23.15 11.35
CA ARG A 104 4.82 -21.84 10.70
C ARG A 104 5.93 -21.04 11.35
N THR A 105 6.98 -20.72 10.59
CA THR A 105 8.06 -19.86 11.06
C THR A 105 7.54 -18.43 11.05
N PRO A 106 7.40 -17.76 12.22
CA PRO A 106 6.82 -16.42 12.31
C PRO A 106 7.56 -15.35 11.47
N GLY A 107 8.81 -15.63 11.08
CA GLY A 107 9.61 -14.73 10.25
C GLY A 107 9.16 -14.63 8.79
N ALA A 108 8.64 -15.71 8.18
CA ALA A 108 8.29 -15.71 6.76
C ALA A 108 7.02 -14.88 6.45
N GLU A 109 6.03 -14.93 7.34
CA GLU A 109 4.81 -14.11 7.23
C GLU A 109 5.10 -12.61 7.42
N ALA A 110 6.00 -12.26 8.34
CA ALA A 110 6.45 -10.89 8.56
C ALA A 110 7.22 -10.32 7.35
N ASP A 111 8.02 -11.15 6.68
CA ASP A 111 8.74 -10.78 5.46
C ASP A 111 7.79 -10.51 4.27
N HIS A 112 6.69 -11.26 4.16
CA HIS A 112 5.68 -11.08 3.09
C HIS A 112 4.82 -9.83 3.29
N ALA A 113 4.32 -9.59 4.51
CA ALA A 113 3.57 -8.38 4.83
C ALA A 113 4.43 -7.12 4.63
N THR A 114 5.73 -7.19 4.97
CA THR A 114 6.68 -6.09 4.75
C THR A 114 7.02 -5.88 3.27
N ALA A 115 7.02 -6.95 2.46
CA ALA A 115 7.31 -6.88 1.01
C ALA A 115 6.29 -6.03 0.24
N GLN A 116 5.02 -6.02 0.65
CA GLN A 116 3.97 -5.24 0.00
C GLN A 116 4.16 -3.72 0.19
N PHE A 117 4.81 -3.30 1.27
CA PHE A 117 5.11 -1.88 1.53
C PHE A 117 6.25 -1.30 0.68
N TYR A 118 6.95 -2.10 -0.14
CA TYR A 118 7.97 -1.58 -1.05
C TYR A 118 7.41 -0.69 -2.16
N GLY A 119 6.08 -0.63 -2.34
CA GLY A 119 5.44 0.43 -3.13
C GLY A 119 5.50 1.82 -2.50
N ALA A 120 5.73 1.95 -1.18
CA ALA A 120 5.70 3.26 -0.51
C ALA A 120 6.92 4.16 -0.80
N PRO A 121 8.18 3.67 -0.79
CA PRO A 121 9.34 4.48 -1.17
C PRO A 121 9.24 5.18 -2.54
N PRO A 122 8.89 4.49 -3.65
CA PRO A 122 8.77 5.17 -4.94
C PRO A 122 7.67 6.24 -4.94
N MET A 123 6.52 5.98 -4.33
CA MET A 123 5.44 6.97 -4.23
C MET A 123 5.84 8.19 -3.38
N ALA A 124 6.64 7.99 -2.33
CA ALA A 124 7.18 9.09 -1.53
C ALA A 124 8.09 10.01 -2.35
N LEU A 125 8.99 9.44 -3.17
CA LEU A 125 9.84 10.22 -4.09
C LEU A 125 8.99 11.01 -5.09
N LEU A 126 8.03 10.35 -5.74
CA LEU A 126 7.15 10.95 -6.74
C LEU A 126 6.33 12.11 -6.18
N THR A 127 5.79 11.94 -4.98
CA THR A 127 4.93 12.95 -4.35
C THR A 127 5.73 14.18 -3.92
N VAL A 128 6.95 13.99 -3.38
CA VAL A 128 7.85 15.10 -3.02
C VAL A 128 8.38 15.82 -4.27
N GLY A 129 8.72 15.08 -5.33
CA GLY A 129 9.14 15.62 -6.63
C GLY A 129 8.06 16.52 -7.24
N ALA A 130 6.83 16.01 -7.38
CA ALA A 130 5.72 16.79 -7.90
C ALA A 130 5.45 18.04 -7.05
N GLY A 131 5.60 17.94 -5.72
CA GLY A 131 5.52 19.08 -4.82
C GLY A 131 6.59 20.14 -5.09
N ALA A 132 7.81 19.77 -5.50
CA ALA A 132 8.85 20.73 -5.87
C ALA A 132 8.40 21.58 -7.06
N LEU A 133 7.80 20.95 -8.07
CA LEU A 133 7.31 21.65 -9.25
C LEU A 133 6.03 22.47 -8.95
N LEU A 134 5.12 22.00 -8.11
CA LEU A 134 3.86 22.68 -7.81
C LEU A 134 4.00 23.82 -6.78
N LEU A 135 4.92 23.68 -5.82
CA LEU A 135 5.03 24.58 -4.66
C LEU A 135 6.40 25.22 -4.52
N GLY A 136 7.47 24.52 -4.92
CA GLY A 136 8.85 24.90 -4.69
C GLY A 136 9.42 25.94 -5.67
N ARG A 137 8.75 26.24 -6.78
CA ARG A 137 9.27 27.18 -7.81
C ARG A 137 9.64 28.56 -7.24
N ASP A 138 8.83 29.09 -6.33
CA ASP A 138 9.04 30.41 -5.72
C ASP A 138 10.20 30.41 -4.71
N LEU A 139 10.58 29.25 -4.18
CA LEU A 139 11.64 29.09 -3.17
C LEU A 139 12.97 28.64 -3.75
N LEU A 140 12.93 27.70 -4.70
CA LEU A 140 14.08 27.05 -5.29
C LEU A 140 14.50 27.67 -6.64
N GLY A 141 13.60 28.43 -7.27
CA GLY A 141 13.68 28.75 -8.69
C GLY A 141 13.14 27.61 -9.56
N THR A 142 12.63 27.97 -10.74
CA THR A 142 11.96 27.03 -11.66
C THR A 142 12.89 25.91 -12.13
N ASP A 143 14.14 26.21 -12.48
CA ASP A 143 15.08 25.22 -13.01
C ASP A 143 15.46 24.17 -11.97
N LEU A 144 15.71 24.59 -10.73
CA LEU A 144 16.02 23.68 -9.63
C LEU A 144 14.80 22.84 -9.23
N ALA A 145 13.62 23.47 -9.13
CA ALA A 145 12.38 22.75 -8.86
C ALA A 145 12.08 21.67 -9.91
N LEU A 146 12.27 22.00 -11.19
CA LEU A 146 12.11 21.06 -12.30
C LEU A 146 13.16 19.94 -12.25
N THR A 147 14.43 20.26 -11.96
CA THR A 147 15.51 19.27 -11.83
C THR A 147 15.23 18.30 -10.69
N VAL A 148 14.79 18.81 -9.53
CA VAL A 148 14.41 17.97 -8.38
C VAL A 148 13.25 17.06 -8.72
N ASP A 149 12.20 17.59 -9.35
CA ASP A 149 11.06 16.78 -9.79
C ASP A 149 11.48 15.70 -10.78
N ALA A 150 12.23 16.05 -11.83
CA ALA A 150 12.70 15.09 -12.84
C ALA A 150 13.54 13.96 -12.23
N VAL A 151 14.49 14.28 -11.34
CA VAL A 151 15.33 13.26 -10.67
C VAL A 151 14.50 12.34 -9.78
N LEU A 152 13.64 12.91 -8.91
CA LEU A 152 12.80 12.13 -8.02
C LEU A 152 11.75 11.31 -8.78
N TRP A 153 11.24 11.86 -9.89
CA TRP A 153 10.31 11.19 -10.78
C TRP A 153 10.95 9.99 -11.47
N THR A 154 12.15 10.15 -12.03
CA THR A 154 12.86 9.03 -12.67
C THR A 154 13.18 7.93 -11.66
N LEU A 155 13.74 8.29 -10.49
CA LEU A 155 14.06 7.31 -9.44
C LEU A 155 12.80 6.61 -8.91
N GLY A 156 11.74 7.39 -8.64
CA GLY A 156 10.46 6.87 -8.17
C GLY A 156 9.77 5.96 -9.18
N THR A 157 9.81 6.31 -10.46
CA THR A 157 9.22 5.50 -11.54
C THR A 157 9.95 4.18 -11.72
N LEU A 158 11.30 4.19 -11.75
CA LEU A 158 12.11 2.97 -11.88
C LEU A 158 11.90 2.05 -10.67
N LEU A 159 11.97 2.57 -9.45
CA LEU A 159 11.71 1.80 -8.23
C LEU A 159 10.26 1.29 -8.17
N GLY A 160 9.30 2.08 -8.68
CA GLY A 160 7.89 1.72 -8.76
C GLY A 160 7.66 0.55 -9.70
N LEU A 161 8.24 0.59 -10.90
CA LEU A 161 8.17 -0.52 -11.87
C LEU A 161 8.84 -1.78 -11.33
N VAL A 162 10.03 -1.65 -10.72
CA VAL A 162 10.70 -2.77 -10.06
C VAL A 162 9.81 -3.38 -8.98
N SER A 163 9.16 -2.55 -8.15
CA SER A 163 8.27 -3.03 -7.09
C SER A 163 7.01 -3.70 -7.64
N ALA A 164 6.41 -3.12 -8.69
CA ALA A 164 5.22 -3.64 -9.36
C ALA A 164 5.45 -5.01 -10.02
N VAL A 165 6.70 -5.34 -10.39
CA VAL A 165 7.06 -6.66 -10.93
C VAL A 165 7.58 -7.59 -9.84
N ALA A 166 8.55 -7.15 -9.04
CA ALA A 166 9.27 -8.01 -8.10
C ALA A 166 8.41 -8.49 -6.94
N VAL A 167 7.45 -7.70 -6.46
CA VAL A 167 6.57 -8.11 -5.36
C VAL A 167 5.59 -9.21 -5.81
N PRO A 168 4.79 -9.04 -6.88
CA PRO A 168 3.93 -10.11 -7.37
C PRO A 168 4.72 -11.36 -7.78
N TYR A 169 5.87 -11.20 -8.46
CA TYR A 169 6.73 -12.33 -8.82
C TYR A 169 7.14 -13.15 -7.59
N ARG A 170 7.61 -12.50 -6.52
CA ARG A 170 7.98 -13.21 -5.28
C ARG A 170 6.80 -13.88 -4.59
N MET A 171 5.60 -13.30 -4.68
CA MET A 171 4.38 -13.92 -4.16
C MET A 171 4.00 -15.17 -4.94
N MET A 172 4.21 -15.19 -6.26
CA MET A 172 3.88 -16.32 -7.15
C MET A 172 4.94 -17.43 -7.16
N SER A 173 6.23 -17.07 -7.02
CA SER A 173 7.35 -18.01 -7.18
C SER A 173 7.80 -18.74 -5.91
N ARG A 174 7.09 -18.59 -4.78
CA ARG A 174 7.39 -19.29 -3.53
C ARG A 174 6.37 -20.40 -3.25
N PRO A 175 6.53 -21.60 -3.84
CA PRO A 175 5.63 -22.74 -3.59
C PRO A 175 5.75 -23.23 -2.14
N GLY A 176 4.61 -23.51 -1.49
CA GLY A 176 4.57 -24.24 -0.21
C GLY A 176 3.89 -23.55 0.98
N GLN A 177 3.36 -22.33 0.83
CA GLN A 177 2.64 -21.64 1.90
C GLN A 177 1.14 -21.62 1.61
N SER A 178 0.30 -21.82 2.64
CA SER A 178 -1.16 -21.71 2.48
C SER A 178 -1.53 -20.37 1.83
N PRO A 179 -2.50 -20.32 0.91
CA PRO A 179 -2.86 -19.08 0.22
C PRO A 179 -3.17 -17.99 1.25
N GLU A 180 -2.34 -16.94 1.33
CA GLU A 180 -2.64 -15.79 2.16
C GLU A 180 -3.94 -15.16 1.61
N PRO A 181 -4.95 -14.91 2.45
CA PRO A 181 -6.17 -14.29 1.96
C PRO A 181 -5.87 -12.91 1.34
N ALA A 182 -6.56 -12.58 0.25
CA ALA A 182 -6.35 -11.32 -0.46
C ALA A 182 -6.41 -10.11 0.49
N SER A 183 -5.37 -9.27 0.48
CA SER A 183 -5.29 -8.11 1.36
C SER A 183 -5.31 -6.82 0.54
N PRO A 184 -5.96 -5.73 1.03
CA PRO A 184 -5.87 -4.41 0.40
C PRO A 184 -4.42 -3.93 0.17
N THR A 185 -3.47 -4.39 0.99
CA THR A 185 -2.04 -4.05 0.86
C THR A 185 -1.39 -4.57 -0.43
N TRP A 186 -2.00 -5.55 -1.11
CA TRP A 186 -1.55 -6.01 -2.44
C TRP A 186 -1.57 -4.92 -3.51
N LEU A 187 -2.35 -3.86 -3.30
CA LEU A 187 -2.39 -2.73 -4.21
C LEU A 187 -1.15 -1.83 -4.11
N LEU A 188 -0.47 -1.76 -2.97
CA LEU A 188 0.63 -0.81 -2.75
C LEU A 188 1.74 -0.86 -3.82
N PRO A 189 2.28 -2.02 -4.22
CA PRO A 189 3.34 -2.08 -5.23
C PRO A 189 2.88 -1.64 -6.63
N VAL A 190 1.60 -1.84 -6.94
CA VAL A 190 1.05 -1.56 -8.27
C VAL A 190 0.47 -0.15 -8.39
N VAL A 191 0.38 0.62 -7.30
CA VAL A 191 -0.06 2.04 -7.33
C VAL A 191 1.06 2.97 -7.78
N ALA A 192 2.33 2.65 -7.51
CA ALA A 192 3.45 3.53 -7.85
C ALA A 192 3.52 3.91 -9.36
N PRO A 193 3.27 3.00 -10.32
CA PRO A 193 3.13 3.38 -11.73
C PRO A 193 2.00 4.38 -11.98
N MET A 194 0.86 4.30 -11.28
CA MET A 194 -0.22 5.29 -11.41
C MET A 194 0.22 6.69 -10.95
N VAL A 195 0.94 6.76 -9.84
CA VAL A 195 1.50 8.03 -9.33
C VAL A 195 2.49 8.60 -10.34
N SER A 196 3.33 7.74 -10.93
CA SER A 196 4.27 8.10 -11.98
C SER A 196 3.56 8.69 -13.20
N ALA A 197 2.44 8.11 -13.63
CA ALA A 197 1.62 8.64 -14.73
C ALA A 197 1.09 10.06 -14.47
N SER A 198 0.52 10.29 -13.29
CA SER A 198 -0.02 11.61 -12.92
C SER A 198 1.06 12.68 -12.73
N THR A 199 2.18 12.34 -12.10
CA THR A 199 3.27 13.29 -11.82
C THR A 199 4.10 13.54 -13.06
N GLY A 200 4.28 12.54 -13.93
CA GLY A 200 4.96 12.67 -15.21
C GLY A 200 4.23 13.57 -16.19
N ALA A 201 2.89 13.65 -16.10
CA ALA A 201 2.09 14.61 -16.86
C ALA A 201 2.52 16.07 -16.61
N LEU A 202 3.00 16.39 -15.40
CA LEU A 202 3.49 17.74 -15.06
C LEU A 202 4.81 18.07 -15.75
N LEU A 203 5.61 17.06 -16.09
CA LEU A 203 6.90 17.22 -16.75
C LEU A 203 6.78 17.37 -18.27
N VAL A 204 5.72 16.82 -18.89
CA VAL A 204 5.51 16.86 -20.36
C VAL A 204 5.68 18.27 -20.96
N PRO A 205 5.05 19.35 -20.44
CA PRO A 205 5.18 20.67 -21.05
C PRO A 205 6.59 21.27 -21.00
N HIS A 206 7.46 20.75 -20.13
CA HIS A 206 8.83 21.24 -19.92
C HIS A 206 9.85 20.58 -20.84
N LEU A 207 9.47 19.53 -21.57
CA LEU A 207 10.33 18.92 -22.58
C LEU A 207 10.32 19.73 -23.89
N PRO A 208 11.37 19.59 -24.74
CA PRO A 208 11.39 20.16 -26.08
C PRO A 208 10.16 19.71 -26.90
N ALA A 209 9.60 20.63 -27.69
CA ALA A 209 8.45 20.31 -28.54
C ALA A 209 8.76 19.18 -29.54
N GLY A 210 7.75 18.38 -29.88
CA GLY A 210 7.88 17.22 -30.77
C GLY A 210 7.97 15.89 -30.01
N GLN A 211 8.84 15.01 -30.49
CA GLN A 211 8.91 13.61 -30.04
C GLN A 211 9.11 13.42 -28.53
N PRO A 212 9.95 14.19 -27.82
CA PRO A 212 10.14 13.99 -26.37
C PRO A 212 8.84 14.14 -25.56
N ARG A 213 7.99 15.11 -25.91
CA ARG A 213 6.68 15.31 -25.24
C ARG A 213 5.74 14.16 -25.52
N LEU A 214 5.70 13.70 -26.77
CA LEU A 214 4.87 12.57 -27.19
C LEU A 214 5.30 11.29 -26.46
N ASP A 215 6.59 10.99 -26.43
CA ASP A 215 7.14 9.77 -25.80
C ASP A 215 6.82 9.74 -24.30
N LEU A 216 7.04 10.85 -23.59
CA LEU A 216 6.73 10.92 -22.16
C LEU A 216 5.22 10.81 -21.91
N LEU A 217 4.38 11.46 -22.73
CA LEU A 217 2.93 11.35 -22.63
C LEU A 217 2.47 9.88 -22.79
N LEU A 218 2.93 9.21 -23.85
CA LEU A 218 2.58 7.81 -24.11
C LEU A 218 3.12 6.87 -23.04
N ALA A 219 4.34 7.10 -22.54
CA ALA A 219 4.91 6.36 -21.42
C ALA A 219 4.06 6.51 -20.15
N CYS A 220 3.56 7.72 -19.87
CA CYS A 220 2.66 7.95 -18.73
C CYS A 220 1.31 7.26 -18.91
N TYR A 221 0.74 7.23 -20.11
CA TYR A 221 -0.47 6.42 -20.38
C TYR A 221 -0.21 4.92 -20.23
N ALA A 222 0.97 4.43 -20.60
CA ALA A 222 1.35 3.04 -20.37
C ALA A 222 1.46 2.72 -18.87
N LEU A 223 2.08 3.61 -18.08
CA LEU A 223 2.18 3.49 -16.61
C LEU A 223 0.79 3.51 -15.94
N PHE A 224 -0.11 4.36 -16.43
CA PHE A 224 -1.52 4.37 -16.05
C PHE A 224 -2.16 3.00 -16.33
N GLY A 225 -1.98 2.45 -17.54
CA GLY A 225 -2.50 1.16 -17.96
C GLY A 225 -2.01 -0.01 -17.09
N VAL A 226 -0.70 -0.06 -16.80
CA VAL A 226 -0.09 -1.07 -15.92
C VAL A 226 -0.80 -1.11 -14.57
N SER A 227 -0.95 0.05 -13.93
CA SER A 227 -1.56 0.12 -12.61
C SER A 227 -3.08 -0.11 -12.63
N LEU A 228 -3.78 0.41 -13.63
CA LEU A 228 -5.23 0.23 -13.77
C LEU A 228 -5.58 -1.25 -13.94
N LEU A 229 -4.92 -1.94 -14.87
CA LEU A 229 -5.19 -3.35 -15.14
C LEU A 229 -4.84 -4.23 -13.93
N ALA A 230 -3.72 -3.95 -13.25
CA ALA A 230 -3.37 -4.66 -12.02
C ALA A 230 -4.43 -4.45 -10.91
N THR A 231 -4.93 -3.22 -10.77
CA THR A 231 -5.99 -2.90 -9.80
C THR A 231 -7.29 -3.64 -10.12
N LEU A 232 -7.68 -3.71 -11.41
CA LEU A 232 -8.87 -4.45 -11.85
C LEU A 232 -8.80 -5.95 -11.56
N VAL A 233 -7.60 -6.53 -11.52
CA VAL A 233 -7.38 -7.93 -11.13
C VAL A 233 -7.44 -8.13 -9.61
N ILE A 234 -6.89 -7.19 -8.84
CA ILE A 234 -6.74 -7.31 -7.37
C ILE A 234 -8.04 -6.95 -6.63
N LEU A 235 -8.73 -5.88 -7.06
CA LEU A 235 -9.88 -5.31 -6.34
C LEU A 235 -11.04 -6.30 -6.15
N PRO A 236 -11.46 -7.10 -7.15
CA PRO A 236 -12.51 -8.11 -6.96
C PRO A 236 -12.13 -9.18 -5.91
N GLN A 237 -10.84 -9.52 -5.81
CA GLN A 237 -10.36 -10.49 -4.82
C GLN A 237 -10.43 -9.92 -3.40
N VAL A 238 -10.08 -8.64 -3.24
CA VAL A 238 -10.24 -7.92 -1.96
C VAL A 238 -11.73 -7.86 -1.59
N TRP A 239 -12.62 -7.49 -2.51
CA TRP A 239 -14.06 -7.48 -2.26
C TRP A 239 -14.56 -8.86 -1.79
N ALA A 240 -14.24 -9.91 -2.55
CA ALA A 240 -14.66 -11.27 -2.24
C ALA A 240 -14.08 -11.78 -0.90
N ARG A 241 -12.88 -11.35 -0.52
CA ARG A 241 -12.30 -11.62 0.81
C ARG A 241 -13.09 -10.93 1.91
N LEU A 242 -13.41 -9.64 1.78
CA LEU A 242 -14.11 -8.89 2.82
C LEU A 242 -15.53 -9.43 3.11
N VAL A 243 -16.19 -9.99 2.10
CA VAL A 243 -17.49 -10.65 2.27
C VAL A 243 -17.36 -11.97 3.04
N ARG A 244 -16.30 -12.74 2.79
CA ARG A 244 -16.13 -14.08 3.38
C ARG A 244 -15.50 -14.07 4.77
N GLN A 245 -14.61 -13.13 5.02
CA GLN A 245 -13.79 -13.10 6.23
C GLN A 245 -13.58 -11.64 6.67
N PRO A 246 -13.75 -11.32 7.96
CA PRO A 246 -13.41 -9.99 8.46
C PRO A 246 -11.90 -9.76 8.45
N LEU A 247 -11.49 -8.48 8.50
CA LEU A 247 -10.12 -8.10 8.78
C LEU A 247 -9.89 -8.05 10.29
N ALA A 248 -8.66 -8.30 10.72
CA ALA A 248 -8.24 -7.97 12.08
C ALA A 248 -8.43 -6.46 12.31
N VAL A 249 -8.84 -6.06 13.52
CA VAL A 249 -9.14 -4.65 13.85
C VAL A 249 -7.96 -3.73 13.49
N ALA A 250 -6.73 -4.13 13.79
CA ALA A 250 -5.51 -3.37 13.48
C ALA A 250 -5.22 -3.21 11.96
N ALA A 251 -5.83 -4.06 11.11
CA ALA A 251 -5.68 -4.01 9.66
C ALA A 251 -6.80 -3.20 8.97
N VAL A 252 -7.86 -2.80 9.68
CA VAL A 252 -8.97 -2.01 9.09
C VAL A 252 -8.52 -0.74 8.37
N PRO A 253 -7.49 0.02 8.83
CA PRO A 253 -6.98 1.15 8.07
C PRO A 253 -6.57 0.80 6.63
N THR A 254 -6.07 -0.42 6.37
CA THR A 254 -5.59 -0.80 5.03
C THR A 254 -6.70 -0.81 3.98
N LEU A 255 -7.99 -0.86 4.38
CA LEU A 255 -9.13 -0.73 3.46
C LEU A 255 -9.07 0.56 2.62
N TRP A 256 -8.49 1.63 3.18
CA TRP A 256 -8.38 2.91 2.50
C TRP A 256 -7.37 2.88 1.36
N ILE A 257 -6.42 1.93 1.34
CA ILE A 257 -5.44 1.77 0.24
C ILE A 257 -6.15 1.56 -1.10
N VAL A 258 -7.34 0.96 -1.12
CA VAL A 258 -8.15 0.77 -2.33
C VAL A 258 -8.49 2.08 -3.03
N LEU A 259 -8.63 3.18 -2.29
CA LEU A 259 -8.88 4.49 -2.90
C LEU A 259 -7.67 5.02 -3.68
N GLY A 260 -6.46 4.58 -3.33
CA GLY A 260 -5.21 5.06 -3.94
C GLY A 260 -5.21 4.93 -5.47
N PRO A 261 -5.33 3.71 -6.04
CA PRO A 261 -5.37 3.57 -7.49
C PRO A 261 -6.63 4.17 -8.11
N LEU A 262 -7.77 4.21 -7.40
CA LEU A 262 -9.02 4.76 -7.93
C LEU A 262 -8.97 6.29 -8.07
N GLY A 263 -8.60 7.02 -7.01
CA GLY A 263 -8.45 8.47 -7.08
C GLY A 263 -7.26 8.89 -7.94
N GLN A 264 -6.15 8.16 -7.86
CA GLN A 264 -4.96 8.50 -8.64
C GLN A 264 -5.17 8.27 -10.13
N SER A 265 -5.96 7.27 -10.55
CA SER A 265 -6.27 7.05 -11.95
C SER A 265 -7.06 8.21 -12.55
N VAL A 266 -8.07 8.71 -11.83
CA VAL A 266 -8.85 9.89 -12.23
C VAL A 266 -7.94 11.12 -12.31
N THR A 267 -7.08 11.31 -11.31
CA THR A 267 -6.08 12.40 -11.32
C THR A 267 -5.17 12.30 -12.55
N ALA A 268 -4.63 11.11 -12.84
CA ALA A 268 -3.72 10.87 -13.95
C ALA A 268 -4.35 11.19 -15.31
N VAL A 269 -5.56 10.68 -15.60
CA VAL A 269 -6.20 10.93 -16.90
C VAL A 269 -6.57 12.40 -17.11
N ASN A 270 -6.89 13.12 -16.03
CA ASN A 270 -7.16 14.54 -16.10
C ASN A 270 -5.86 15.33 -16.40
N LEU A 271 -4.76 15.05 -15.69
CA LEU A 271 -3.49 15.73 -15.94
C LEU A 271 -2.90 15.38 -17.31
N LEU A 272 -2.99 14.11 -17.72
CA LEU A 272 -2.51 13.65 -19.03
C LEU A 272 -3.32 14.25 -20.19
N GLY A 273 -4.64 14.36 -20.05
CA GLY A 273 -5.49 15.04 -21.03
C GLY A 273 -5.12 16.53 -21.18
N ASP A 274 -4.72 17.20 -20.11
CA ASP A 274 -4.27 18.59 -20.19
C ASP A 274 -2.89 18.72 -20.81
N ALA A 275 -1.97 17.82 -20.46
CA ALA A 275 -0.63 17.75 -21.04
C ALA A 275 -0.65 17.42 -22.54
N ALA A 276 -1.64 16.63 -23.00
CA ALA A 276 -1.79 16.22 -24.39
C ALA A 276 -1.84 17.40 -25.37
N ARG A 277 -2.36 18.57 -24.96
CA ARG A 277 -2.38 19.79 -25.81
C ARG A 277 -1.01 20.23 -26.29
N THR A 278 0.05 19.82 -25.60
CA THR A 278 1.43 20.21 -25.90
C THR A 278 2.21 19.15 -26.67
N ALA A 279 1.61 17.98 -26.90
CA ALA A 279 2.28 16.76 -27.35
C ALA A 279 1.60 16.07 -28.55
N VAL A 280 0.30 16.28 -28.76
CA VAL A 280 -0.46 15.70 -29.88
C VAL A 280 -1.30 16.78 -30.59
N ASP A 281 -1.92 16.41 -31.72
CA ASP A 281 -2.83 17.27 -32.46
C ASP A 281 -4.13 17.56 -31.70
N GLY A 282 -4.82 18.65 -32.08
CA GLY A 282 -6.02 19.14 -31.40
C GLY A 282 -7.13 18.11 -31.20
N PRO A 283 -7.56 17.37 -32.25
CA PRO A 283 -8.56 16.30 -32.13
C PRO A 283 -8.17 15.22 -31.12
N THR A 284 -6.94 14.70 -31.18
CA THR A 284 -6.44 13.68 -30.25
C THR A 284 -6.36 14.22 -28.82
N ALA A 285 -5.87 15.45 -28.63
CA ALA A 285 -5.85 16.10 -27.32
C ALA A 285 -7.28 16.23 -26.74
N GLY A 286 -8.25 16.63 -27.57
CA GLY A 286 -9.67 16.71 -27.18
C GLY A 286 -10.24 15.35 -26.75
N ALA A 287 -9.91 14.27 -27.47
CA ALA A 287 -10.33 12.92 -27.10
C ALA A 287 -9.75 12.46 -25.75
N LEU A 288 -8.46 12.71 -25.52
CA LEU A 288 -7.78 12.39 -24.26
C LEU A 288 -8.31 13.21 -23.08
N GLN A 289 -8.71 14.45 -23.32
CA GLN A 289 -9.41 15.30 -22.35
C GLN A 289 -10.81 14.76 -22.01
N MET A 290 -11.58 14.33 -23.01
CA MET A 290 -12.89 13.74 -22.80
C MET A 290 -12.82 12.39 -22.08
N PHE A 291 -11.78 11.60 -22.32
CA PHE A 291 -11.51 10.40 -21.55
C PHE A 291 -11.41 10.71 -20.06
N GLY A 292 -10.77 11.83 -19.68
CA GLY A 292 -10.72 12.31 -18.29
C GLY A 292 -12.08 12.45 -17.61
N LEU A 293 -13.13 12.83 -18.35
CA LEU A 293 -14.52 12.90 -17.83
C LEU A 293 -15.20 11.55 -17.82
N VAL A 294 -15.23 10.89 -18.99
CA VAL A 294 -16.01 9.65 -19.22
C VAL A 294 -15.50 8.52 -18.33
N TYR A 295 -14.18 8.46 -18.10
CA TYR A 295 -13.57 7.55 -17.14
C TYR A 295 -13.63 8.10 -15.71
N GLY A 296 -13.35 9.40 -15.54
CA GLY A 296 -13.14 9.99 -14.22
C GLY A 296 -14.39 9.99 -13.33
N VAL A 297 -15.54 10.35 -13.89
CA VAL A 297 -16.79 10.47 -13.12
C VAL A 297 -17.26 9.12 -12.56
N PRO A 298 -17.36 8.03 -13.35
CA PRO A 298 -17.75 6.73 -12.82
C PRO A 298 -16.77 6.18 -11.77
N VAL A 299 -15.46 6.32 -11.99
CA VAL A 299 -14.44 5.81 -11.07
C VAL A 299 -14.45 6.59 -9.75
N LEU A 300 -14.61 7.92 -9.78
CA LEU A 300 -14.80 8.69 -8.56
C LEU A 300 -16.10 8.30 -7.86
N GLY A 301 -17.19 8.05 -8.59
CA GLY A 301 -18.44 7.54 -8.01
C GLY A 301 -18.25 6.23 -7.23
N PHE A 302 -17.51 5.28 -7.80
CA PHE A 302 -17.14 4.04 -7.10
C PHE A 302 -16.21 4.30 -5.89
N ALA A 303 -15.26 5.23 -6.00
CA ALA A 303 -14.41 5.62 -4.89
C ALA A 303 -15.22 6.21 -3.71
N LEU A 304 -16.25 7.01 -3.98
CA LEU A 304 -17.15 7.54 -2.95
C LEU A 304 -17.96 6.44 -2.25
N LEU A 305 -18.47 5.45 -3.01
CA LEU A 305 -19.08 4.25 -2.44
C LEU A 305 -18.11 3.53 -1.50
N TRP A 306 -16.85 3.36 -1.94
CA TRP A 306 -15.83 2.71 -1.14
C TRP A 306 -15.47 3.50 0.13
N ILE A 307 -15.40 4.84 0.05
CA ILE A 307 -15.23 5.72 1.23
C ILE A 307 -16.33 5.45 2.25
N ALA A 308 -17.59 5.33 1.82
CA ALA A 308 -18.70 5.04 2.73
C ALA A 308 -18.52 3.68 3.44
N VAL A 309 -18.20 2.63 2.68
CA VAL A 309 -17.96 1.27 3.23
C VAL A 309 -16.75 1.26 4.18
N ALA A 310 -15.61 1.78 3.75
CA ALA A 310 -14.39 1.84 4.55
C ALA A 310 -14.59 2.71 5.80
N GLY A 311 -15.32 3.82 5.69
CA GLY A 311 -15.70 4.69 6.80
C GLY A 311 -16.55 3.99 7.85
N LEU A 312 -17.59 3.28 7.44
CA LEU A 312 -18.45 2.52 8.37
C LEU A 312 -17.68 1.40 9.09
N LEU A 313 -16.83 0.66 8.36
CA LEU A 313 -15.97 -0.39 8.94
C LEU A 313 -14.93 0.20 9.89
N THR A 314 -14.34 1.35 9.55
CA THR A 314 -13.39 2.07 10.41
C THR A 314 -14.09 2.59 11.67
N ALA A 315 -15.29 3.13 11.57
CA ALA A 315 -16.08 3.59 12.72
C ALA A 315 -16.45 2.41 13.63
N ARG A 316 -16.83 1.26 13.08
CA ARG A 316 -17.05 0.02 13.86
C ARG A 316 -15.78 -0.42 14.59
N ALA A 317 -14.65 -0.42 13.92
CA ALA A 317 -13.36 -0.80 14.50
C ALA A 317 -12.91 0.19 15.59
N ALA A 318 -13.11 1.49 15.39
CA ALA A 318 -12.80 2.53 16.36
C ALA A 318 -13.59 2.36 17.67
N ARG A 319 -14.90 2.03 17.58
CA ARG A 319 -15.73 1.71 18.74
C ARG A 319 -15.24 0.47 19.50
N GLY A 320 -14.54 -0.44 18.82
CA GLY A 320 -13.94 -1.65 19.41
C GLY A 320 -12.50 -1.46 19.91
N GLY A 321 -11.99 -0.22 19.99
CA GLY A 321 -10.63 0.05 20.49
C GLY A 321 -9.54 -0.15 19.42
N LEU A 322 -9.70 0.48 18.26
CA LEU A 322 -8.71 0.44 17.18
C LEU A 322 -7.31 0.88 17.66
N PRO A 323 -6.31 -0.02 17.72
CA PRO A 323 -4.98 0.36 18.16
C PRO A 323 -4.28 1.22 17.11
N PHE A 324 -3.49 2.19 17.58
CA PHE A 324 -2.63 2.96 16.70
C PHE A 324 -1.48 2.08 16.18
N THR A 325 -1.35 1.99 14.87
CA THR A 325 -0.24 1.33 14.19
C THR A 325 0.18 2.18 12.98
N MET A 326 1.31 1.84 12.36
CA MET A 326 1.77 2.56 11.16
C MET A 326 0.81 2.41 9.97
N THR A 327 -0.13 1.45 10.01
CA THR A 327 -1.15 1.30 8.97
C THR A 327 -2.09 2.50 8.90
N TRP A 328 -2.23 3.31 9.96
CA TRP A 328 -3.09 4.50 9.95
C TRP A 328 -2.67 5.53 8.88
N TRP A 329 -1.42 5.51 8.41
CA TRP A 329 -1.00 6.36 7.29
C TRP A 329 -1.76 6.06 5.99
N SER A 330 -2.44 4.91 5.86
CA SER A 330 -3.34 4.62 4.75
C SER A 330 -4.58 5.53 4.68
N PHE A 331 -4.91 6.29 5.72
CA PHE A 331 -5.99 7.29 5.67
C PHE A 331 -5.60 8.55 4.89
N THR A 332 -4.31 8.75 4.62
CA THR A 332 -3.81 10.02 4.07
C THR A 332 -3.73 9.97 2.54
N PHE A 333 -2.68 9.36 2.00
CA PHE A 333 -2.44 9.29 0.55
C PHE A 333 -3.67 8.92 -0.26
N PRO A 334 -4.39 7.80 0.03
CA PRO A 334 -5.56 7.41 -0.75
C PRO A 334 -6.70 8.43 -0.72
N VAL A 335 -6.98 9.07 0.42
CA VAL A 335 -7.98 10.15 0.50
C VAL A 335 -7.52 11.36 -0.30
N GLY A 336 -6.23 11.70 -0.22
CA GLY A 336 -5.64 12.79 -1.01
C GLY A 336 -5.75 12.57 -2.51
N THR A 337 -5.62 11.32 -2.98
CA THR A 337 -5.87 11.00 -4.40
C THR A 337 -7.32 11.25 -4.82
N CYS A 338 -8.30 11.09 -3.92
CA CYS A 338 -9.69 11.44 -4.18
C CYS A 338 -9.90 12.97 -4.19
N VAL A 339 -9.14 13.72 -3.39
CA VAL A 339 -9.14 15.19 -3.43
C VAL A 339 -8.65 15.69 -4.79
N THR A 340 -7.51 15.19 -5.26
CA THR A 340 -6.95 15.59 -6.55
C THR A 340 -7.83 15.12 -7.72
N ALA A 341 -8.48 13.96 -7.60
CA ALA A 341 -9.47 13.48 -8.57
C ALA A 341 -10.67 14.43 -8.69
N ALA A 342 -11.31 14.76 -7.55
CA ALA A 342 -12.45 15.68 -7.52
C ALA A 342 -12.05 17.08 -8.01
N THR A 343 -10.85 17.54 -7.65
CA THR A 343 -10.27 18.80 -8.13
C THR A 343 -10.08 18.81 -9.65
N GLY A 344 -9.50 17.76 -10.23
CA GLY A 344 -9.32 17.64 -11.68
C GLY A 344 -10.66 17.66 -12.43
N LEU A 345 -11.67 16.96 -11.91
CA LEU A 345 -13.02 16.99 -12.48
C LEU A 345 -13.69 18.35 -12.33
N ALA A 346 -13.48 19.05 -11.20
CA ALA A 346 -13.98 20.41 -11.00
C ALA A 346 -13.40 21.38 -12.05
N HIS A 347 -12.08 21.36 -12.25
CA HIS A 347 -11.42 22.19 -13.26
C HIS A 347 -11.88 21.86 -14.69
N ARG A 348 -12.10 20.58 -15.00
CA ARG A 348 -12.52 20.13 -16.33
C ARG A 348 -13.99 20.44 -16.65
N THR A 349 -14.87 20.43 -15.65
CA THR A 349 -16.32 20.60 -15.85
C THR A 349 -16.85 21.98 -15.45
N GLY A 350 -16.11 22.74 -14.64
CA GLY A 350 -16.62 23.92 -13.95
C GLY A 350 -17.65 23.62 -12.84
N SER A 351 -17.85 22.34 -12.49
CA SER A 351 -18.89 21.93 -11.54
C SER A 351 -18.57 22.34 -10.10
N GLN A 352 -19.47 23.13 -9.51
CA GLN A 352 -19.41 23.49 -8.09
C GLN A 352 -19.55 22.26 -7.17
N ALA A 353 -20.29 21.23 -7.59
CA ALA A 353 -20.44 20.01 -6.81
C ALA A 353 -19.11 19.27 -6.61
N PHE A 354 -18.30 19.16 -7.68
CA PHE A 354 -16.96 18.57 -7.57
C PHE A 354 -16.00 19.46 -6.78
N ALA A 355 -16.14 20.78 -6.87
CA ALA A 355 -15.34 21.71 -6.08
C ALA A 355 -15.63 21.59 -4.58
N VAL A 356 -16.91 21.55 -4.18
CA VAL A 356 -17.34 21.31 -2.79
C VAL A 356 -16.86 19.95 -2.31
N LEU A 357 -17.00 18.90 -3.13
CA LEU A 357 -16.51 17.57 -2.80
C LEU A 357 -14.99 17.56 -2.55
N ALA A 358 -14.21 18.23 -3.39
CA ALA A 358 -12.76 18.34 -3.22
C ALA A 358 -12.39 18.99 -1.87
N VAL A 359 -13.06 20.08 -1.50
CA VAL A 359 -12.86 20.76 -0.20
C VAL A 359 -13.26 19.87 0.97
N ALA A 360 -14.40 19.19 0.89
CA ALA A 360 -14.86 18.28 1.94
C ALA A 360 -13.89 17.12 2.16
N LEU A 361 -13.43 16.48 1.08
CA LEU A 361 -12.42 15.42 1.13
C LEU A 361 -11.07 15.95 1.65
N PHE A 362 -10.72 17.19 1.32
CA PHE A 362 -9.49 17.82 1.82
C PHE A 362 -9.55 18.09 3.33
N ALA A 363 -10.69 18.52 3.86
CA ALA A 363 -10.89 18.67 5.30
C ALA A 363 -10.75 17.31 6.03
N VAL A 364 -11.30 16.23 5.45
CA VAL A 364 -11.11 14.86 5.96
C VAL A 364 -9.63 14.46 5.92
N LEU A 365 -8.95 14.74 4.81
CA LEU A 365 -7.53 14.45 4.63
C LEU A 365 -6.66 15.14 5.69
N VAL A 366 -6.84 16.46 5.88
CA VAL A 366 -6.06 17.24 6.86
C VAL A 366 -6.32 16.74 8.28
N THR A 367 -7.57 16.41 8.62
CA THR A 367 -7.92 15.86 9.93
C THR A 367 -7.27 14.50 10.18
N ALA A 368 -7.32 13.61 9.19
CA ALA A 368 -6.68 12.31 9.25
C ALA A 368 -5.16 12.46 9.37
N TRP A 369 -4.55 13.27 8.52
CA TRP A 369 -3.11 13.55 8.54
C TRP A 369 -2.64 14.10 9.88
N ALA A 370 -3.30 15.14 10.42
CA ALA A 370 -2.94 15.74 11.70
C ALA A 370 -3.05 14.72 12.84
N THR A 371 -4.10 13.89 12.85
CA THR A 371 -4.29 12.83 13.85
C THR A 371 -3.18 11.77 13.79
N VAL A 372 -2.82 11.33 12.58
CA VAL A 372 -1.80 10.29 12.39
C VAL A 372 -0.40 10.84 12.66
N ALA A 373 -0.10 12.06 12.22
CA ALA A 373 1.18 12.73 12.45
C ALA A 373 1.41 12.96 13.95
N THR A 374 0.44 13.52 14.67
CA THR A 374 0.53 13.74 16.12
C THR A 374 0.74 12.44 16.89
N ARG A 375 -0.02 11.38 16.59
CA ARG A 375 0.18 10.06 17.21
C ARG A 375 1.52 9.43 16.85
N THR A 376 2.01 9.63 15.63
CA THR A 376 3.34 9.16 15.21
C THR A 376 4.42 9.86 16.02
N VAL A 377 4.39 11.20 16.12
CA VAL A 377 5.35 12.00 16.89
C VAL A 377 5.29 11.63 18.38
N HIS A 378 4.08 11.54 18.95
CA HIS A 378 3.90 11.13 20.34
C HIS A 378 4.51 9.74 20.61
N SER A 379 4.25 8.76 19.74
CA SER A 379 4.85 7.43 19.84
C SER A 379 6.38 7.47 19.71
N LEU A 380 6.90 8.31 18.82
CA LEU A 380 8.34 8.50 18.67
C LEU A 380 9.00 9.06 19.94
N VAL A 381 8.41 10.09 20.55
CA VAL A 381 8.92 10.78 21.76
C VAL A 381 8.79 9.92 23.02
N THR A 382 7.65 9.26 23.22
CA THR A 382 7.37 8.45 24.43
C THR A 382 8.05 7.09 24.44
N GLY A 383 8.80 6.73 23.39
CA GLY A 383 9.42 5.40 23.25
C GLY A 383 8.41 4.27 23.00
N GLY A 384 7.13 4.59 22.80
CA GLY A 384 6.08 3.60 22.55
C GLY A 384 6.33 2.73 21.32
N PRO A 385 5.80 1.49 21.28
CA PRO A 385 5.93 0.62 20.12
C PRO A 385 5.14 1.20 18.94
N VAL A 386 5.85 1.57 17.87
CA VAL A 386 5.27 1.74 16.53
C VAL A 386 5.06 0.33 15.99
N ALA A 387 4.06 -0.37 16.51
CA ALA A 387 3.86 -1.78 16.23
C ALA A 387 3.55 -1.99 14.74
N ALA A 388 4.40 -2.75 14.04
CA ALA A 388 3.95 -3.51 12.89
C ALA A 388 2.91 -4.53 13.38
N PRO A 389 1.86 -4.85 12.62
CA PRO A 389 0.90 -5.87 13.04
C PRO A 389 1.65 -7.20 13.23
N HIS A 390 1.80 -7.63 14.48
CA HIS A 390 2.10 -9.03 14.73
C HIS A 390 0.82 -9.81 14.41
N PRO A 391 0.89 -10.91 13.63
CA PRO A 391 -0.21 -11.86 13.62
C PRO A 391 -0.40 -12.28 15.07
N ALA A 392 -1.62 -12.08 15.59
CA ALA A 392 -1.96 -12.46 16.94
C ALA A 392 -1.61 -13.93 17.09
N ALA A 393 -0.67 -14.25 18.00
CA ALA A 393 -0.55 -15.59 18.50
C ALA A 393 -1.93 -15.92 19.07
N THR A 394 -2.64 -16.82 18.41
CA THR A 394 -3.82 -17.45 18.97
C THR A 394 -3.36 -18.06 20.28
N SER A 395 -3.69 -17.40 21.39
CA SER A 395 -3.60 -18.00 22.71
C SER A 395 -4.55 -19.19 22.66
N ALA A 396 -4.00 -20.37 22.38
CA ALA A 396 -4.67 -21.62 22.61
C ALA A 396 -4.84 -21.72 24.12
N THR A 397 -5.97 -21.22 24.61
CA THR A 397 -6.48 -21.58 25.93
C THR A 397 -6.81 -23.06 25.85
N THR A 398 -5.83 -23.92 26.10
CA THR A 398 -6.04 -25.32 26.45
C THR A 398 -6.59 -25.36 27.87
N GLY A 399 -7.85 -24.95 28.02
CA GLY A 399 -8.67 -25.28 29.17
C GLY A 399 -9.34 -26.61 28.88
N ARG A 400 -8.70 -27.71 29.28
CA ARG A 400 -9.29 -29.06 29.26
C ARG A 400 -10.35 -29.09 30.39
N PRO A 401 -11.64 -29.34 30.13
CA PRO A 401 -12.57 -29.58 31.23
C PRO A 401 -12.23 -30.95 31.82
N SER A 402 -11.96 -30.97 33.11
CA SER A 402 -11.94 -32.19 33.92
C SER A 402 -13.33 -32.81 33.89
N VAL A 403 -13.40 -34.04 33.38
CA VAL A 403 -14.52 -34.95 33.59
C VAL A 403 -14.46 -35.38 35.05
N ASP A 404 -15.54 -35.14 35.81
CA ASP A 404 -16.00 -35.94 36.95
C ASP A 404 -17.39 -35.42 37.38
N GLY A 405 -18.37 -36.33 37.56
CA GLY A 405 -19.60 -36.04 38.32
C GLY A 405 -20.96 -36.15 37.60
N GLU A 406 -21.32 -37.36 37.19
CA GLU A 406 -22.64 -38.02 37.30
C GLU A 406 -23.89 -37.21 37.75
N SER A 407 -24.91 -37.11 36.88
CA SER A 407 -26.33 -37.32 37.24
C SER A 407 -27.22 -37.44 35.99
N ALA A 408 -28.12 -38.42 36.02
CA ALA A 408 -29.00 -38.92 34.96
C ALA A 408 -30.12 -37.95 34.48
N HIS A 409 -30.58 -38.10 33.22
CA HIS A 409 -31.93 -38.58 32.78
C HIS A 409 -32.26 -38.09 31.32
N PRO A 410 -33.31 -38.61 30.62
CA PRO A 410 -33.20 -39.11 29.24
C PRO A 410 -34.13 -38.38 28.24
N ASP A 411 -33.65 -37.91 27.09
CA ASP A 411 -34.59 -37.57 26.01
C ASP A 411 -33.93 -37.46 24.63
N ALA A 412 -33.33 -38.56 24.19
CA ALA A 412 -32.68 -38.68 22.89
C ALA A 412 -33.41 -39.69 22.01
N ASP A 413 -34.70 -39.47 21.74
CA ASP A 413 -35.41 -40.21 20.68
C ASP A 413 -36.52 -39.43 19.94
N ALA A 414 -36.73 -38.14 20.23
CA ALA A 414 -37.86 -37.39 19.67
C ALA A 414 -37.55 -36.37 18.56
N ARG A 415 -36.35 -36.37 17.95
CA ARG A 415 -35.97 -35.34 16.95
C ARG A 415 -35.50 -35.84 15.58
N LEU A 416 -35.77 -37.10 15.25
CA LEU A 416 -35.52 -37.66 13.91
C LEU A 416 -36.79 -37.87 13.05
N ALA A 417 -37.96 -37.38 13.47
CA ALA A 417 -39.24 -37.64 12.79
C ALA A 417 -39.92 -36.43 12.12
N LEU A 418 -39.25 -35.29 11.92
CA LEU A 418 -39.87 -34.08 11.36
C LEU A 418 -39.12 -33.45 10.17
N ALA A 419 -38.42 -34.27 9.38
CA ALA A 419 -37.77 -33.87 8.12
C ALA A 419 -38.28 -34.65 6.89
N ARG A 420 -39.54 -35.09 6.91
CA ARG A 420 -40.30 -35.54 5.73
C ARG A 420 -41.77 -35.17 5.86
N ARG A 421 -42.11 -33.91 5.58
CA ARG A 421 -43.38 -33.50 4.98
C ARG A 421 -43.12 -32.31 4.08
#